data_AF-A0ABD5F139-F1
#
_entry.id   AF-A0ABD5F139-F1
#
_cell.length_a   1.000
_cell.length_b   1.000
_cell.length_c   1.000
_cell.angle_alpha   90.00
_cell.angle_beta   90.00
_cell.angle_gamma   90.00
#
_symmetry.space_group_name_H-M   'P 1'
#
loop_
_entity.id
_entity.type
_entity.pdbx_description
1 polymer ?
#
loop_
_entity_poly.entity_id
_entity_poly.type
_entity_poly.pdbx_seq_one_letter_code
_entity_poly.pdbx_strand_id
1 'polypeptide(L)' 'MATKKSSPAGNKQIVASNRKARHNYMILDTYEAGIALMGTEVKSLREGQAS' A
#
# COMPACT_ATOMS: atom_id res chain seq x y z
N MET A 1 -0.69 18.43 5.64
CA MET A 1 0.64 18.80 5.10
C MET A 1 0.95 17.92 3.90
N ALA A 2 0.85 18.48 2.70
CA ALA A 2 1.34 17.83 1.48
C ALA A 2 2.81 18.19 1.30
N THR A 3 3.70 17.21 1.18
CA THR A 3 5.09 17.47 0.76
C THR A 3 5.58 16.42 -0.24
N LYS A 4 6.12 16.97 -1.34
CA LYS A 4 7.11 16.46 -2.29
C LYS A 4 6.78 15.26 -3.20
N LYS A 5 6.62 15.59 -4.49
CA LYS A 5 6.86 14.72 -5.65
C LYS A 5 8.37 14.74 -5.95
N SER A 6 9.03 13.60 -5.85
CA SER A 6 10.40 13.38 -6.37
C SER A 6 10.51 11.92 -6.83
N SER A 7 10.46 11.71 -8.15
CA SER A 7 10.97 10.49 -8.78
C SER A 7 12.45 10.72 -9.05
N PRO A 8 13.33 9.76 -8.72
CA PRO A 8 13.68 8.71 -9.68
C PRO A 8 13.89 7.32 -9.05
N ALA A 9 13.90 6.28 -9.90
CA ALA A 9 14.16 4.86 -9.62
C ALA A 9 13.03 4.05 -8.92
N GLY A 10 12.27 3.31 -9.74
CA GLY A 10 11.34 2.27 -9.29
C GLY A 10 9.90 2.77 -9.11
N ASN A 11 8.97 2.16 -9.83
CA ASN A 11 7.54 2.50 -9.84
C ASN A 11 6.83 2.09 -8.53
N LYS A 12 7.30 2.57 -7.38
CA LYS A 12 6.82 2.20 -6.05
C LYS A 12 5.74 3.19 -5.60
N GLN A 13 4.57 3.08 -6.22
CA GLN A 13 3.36 3.78 -5.77
C GLN A 13 2.67 2.97 -4.66
N ILE A 14 2.13 3.67 -3.66
CA ILE A 14 1.32 3.05 -2.60
C ILE A 14 -0.01 2.62 -3.23
N VAL A 15 -0.18 1.32 -3.42
CA VAL A 15 -1.33 0.73 -4.13
C VAL A 15 -2.56 0.63 -3.22
N ALA A 16 -2.36 0.31 -1.95
CA ALA A 16 -3.41 0.18 -0.95
C ALA A 16 -2.89 0.60 0.43
N SER A 17 -3.76 1.17 1.25
CA SER A 17 -3.44 1.56 2.62
C SER A 17 -4.66 1.32 3.49
N ASN A 18 -4.56 0.35 4.41
CA ASN A 18 -5.67 0.01 5.29
C ASN A 18 -5.89 1.11 6.33
N ARG A 19 -6.91 1.94 6.12
CA ARG A 19 -7.23 3.05 7.03
C ARG A 19 -7.95 2.56 8.28
N LYS A 20 -8.74 1.49 8.16
CA LYS A 20 -9.47 0.88 9.28
C LYS A 20 -8.52 0.34 10.35
N ALA A 21 -7.39 -0.23 9.95
CA ALA A 21 -6.36 -0.70 10.87
C ALA A 21 -5.81 0.43 11.76
N ARG A 22 -5.65 1.65 11.22
CA ARG A 22 -5.18 2.82 11.98
C ARG A 22 -6.22 3.42 12.92
N HIS A 23 -7.51 3.17 12.67
CA HIS A 23 -8.60 3.65 13.53
C HIS A 23 -8.91 2.67 14.66
N ASN A 24 -8.85 1.37 14.40
CA ASN A 24 -9.30 0.35 15.34
C ASN A 24 -8.19 -0.18 16.25
N TYR A 25 -6.91 0.00 15.88
CA TYR A 25 -5.78 -0.57 16.60
C TYR A 25 -4.67 0.45 16.79
N MET A 26 -3.95 0.33 17.91
CA MET A 26 -2.65 0.97 18.09
C MET A 26 -1.58 0.11 17.45
N ILE A 27 -0.91 0.65 16.43
CA ILE A 27 0.21 0.00 15.76
C ILE A 27 1.44 0.16 16.67
N LEU A 28 1.93 -0.95 17.21
CA LEU A 28 3.12 -0.96 18.09
C LEU A 28 4.41 -1.01 17.27
N ASP A 29 4.46 -1.92 16.29
CA ASP A 29 5.59 -2.13 15.39
C ASP A 29 5.13 -2.29 13.94
N THR A 30 5.97 -1.87 13.00
CA THR A 30 5.75 -2.02 11.55
C THR A 30 6.72 -3.03 10.95
N TYR A 31 6.18 -4.03 10.26
CA TYR A 31 6.96 -5.07 9.59
C TYR A 31 6.78 -4.99 8.08
N GLU A 32 7.84 -5.28 7.33
CA GLU A 32 7.76 -5.47 5.88
C GLU A 32 7.50 -6.94 5.56
N ALA A 33 6.50 -7.20 4.73
CA ALA A 33 6.14 -8.55 4.28
C ALA A 33 5.90 -8.55 2.76
N GLY A 34 6.24 -9.66 2.12
CA GLY A 34 5.93 -9.93 0.72
C GLY A 34 4.84 -11.00 0.60
N ILE A 35 3.79 -10.72 -0.16
CA ILE A 35 2.75 -11.71 -0.49
C ILE A 35 2.89 -12.05 -1.98
N ALA A 36 2.95 -13.34 -2.30
CA ALA A 36 2.93 -13.79 -3.68
C ALA A 36 1.49 -13.74 -4.19
N LEU A 37 1.24 -12.90 -5.19
CA LEU A 37 -0.09 -12.68 -5.77
C LEU A 37 -0.20 -13.32 -7.15
N MET A 38 -1.41 -13.75 -7.49
CA MET A 38 -1.75 -14.25 -8.82
C MET A 38 -2.12 -13.08 -9.75
N GLY A 39 -1.98 -13.26 -11.07
CA GLY A 39 -2.07 -12.16 -12.05
C GLY A 39 -3.37 -11.34 -12.00
N THR A 40 -4.49 -11.96 -11.62
CA THR A 40 -5.78 -11.28 -11.44
C THR A 40 -5.79 -10.36 -10.22
N GLU A 41 -5.20 -10.78 -9.10
CA GLU A 41 -5.09 -10.00 -7.87
C GLU A 41 -4.19 -8.76 -8.07
N VAL A 42 -3.11 -8.91 -8.85
CA VAL A 42 -2.23 -7.80 -9.21
C VAL A 42 -3.00 -6.73 -10.01
N LYS A 43 -3.91 -7.14 -10.89
CA LYS A 43 -4.73 -6.21 -11.67
C LYS A 43 -5.73 -5.47 -10.78
N SER A 44 -6.46 -6.18 -9.92
CA SER A 44 -7.43 -5.57 -9.00
C SER A 44 -6.80 -4.59 -8.01
N LEU A 45 -5.60 -4.89 -7.50
CA LEU A 45 -4.88 -3.95 -6.61
C LEU A 45 -4.47 -2.69 -7.35
N ARG A 46 -3.95 -2.80 -8.58
CA ARG A 46 -3.57 -1.63 -9.40
C ARG A 46 -4.76 -0.72 -9.75
N GLU A 47 -5.95 -1.31 -9.88
CA GLU A 47 -7.21 -0.57 -10.08
C GLU A 47 -7.73 0.11 -8.79
N GLY A 48 -7.01 -0.03 -7.66
CA GLY A 48 -7.33 0.67 -6.41
C GLY A 48 -8.49 0.06 -5.64
N GLN A 49 -8.86 -1.20 -5.92
CA GLN A 49 -10.00 -1.87 -5.26
C GLN A 49 -9.69 -2.38 -3.84
N ALA A 50 -8.65 -1.87 -3.17
CA ALA A 50 -8.25 -2.29 -1.83
C ALA A 50 -8.18 -1.11 -0.86
N SER A 51 -8.82 -1.25 0.32
CA SER A 51 -8.94 -0.23 1.38
C SER A 51 -8.76 -0.81 2.78
#